data_AF-A0A6I5RD41-F1
#
_entry.id   AF-A0A6I5RD41-F1
#
_cell.length_a   1.000
_cell.length_b   1.000
_cell.length_c   1.000
_cell.angle_alpha   90.00
_cell.angle_beta   90.00
_cell.angle_gamma   90.00
#
_symmetry.space_group_name_H-M   'P 1'
#
loop_
_entity.id
_entity.type
_entity.pdbx_description
1 polymer ?
#
loop_
_entity_poly.entity_id
_entity_poly.type
_entity_poly.pdbx_seq_one_letter_code
_entity_poly.pdbx_strand_id
1 'polypeptide(L)'
;MPEEEMELASKVSGIMSHFPEVWQEYQDWLRDIVSSRTDLLSRYPAWQVSVIFRWRLLYFAVYVAGVVLCDQFLKRLRAFFVGGNVVKARLLSAKAAIAQALAGQLTSRFPSSQRYRYILQRTATLLAVAELTLCGVAALTGVLLAFYYQPAAMGAHESLTRIMHTITNGTLILSLHQVAGHGLIILALVQIVVMFLGREFLLSWLTGWISGILLTLTAIGLSWTAIVLSWEQTSFWRFKVELSIVGSIPLVGATLKEILSGGSGISSITLQHMYAFHSYVLAIAAILLSVIHLTALLFQEQTWKPTEKRFSFAKGCQRAAPNRNAPSA
;
A
#
# COMPACT_ATOMS: atom_id res chain seq x y z
N MET A 1 33.53 4.52 6.16
CA MET A 1 32.10 4.61 6.53
C MET A 1 31.84 6.09 6.79
N PRO A 2 30.83 6.75 6.22
CA PRO A 2 30.51 8.12 6.63
C PRO A 2 29.85 8.07 8.01
N GLU A 3 30.39 8.80 8.99
CA GLU A 3 29.98 8.76 10.41
C GLU A 3 28.49 9.08 10.63
N GLU A 4 27.89 9.90 9.75
CA GLU A 4 26.47 10.28 9.80
C GLU A 4 25.51 9.09 9.71
N GLU A 5 25.82 8.08 8.89
CA GLU A 5 24.92 6.92 8.69
C GLU A 5 24.88 6.02 9.95
N MET A 6 25.98 5.98 10.70
CA MET A 6 26.09 5.20 11.94
C MET A 6 25.42 5.90 13.12
N GLU A 7 25.49 7.23 13.16
CA GLU A 7 24.80 8.05 14.16
C GLU A 7 23.27 7.94 14.01
N LEU A 8 22.78 7.95 12.77
CA LEU A 8 21.35 7.82 12.48
C LEU A 8 20.80 6.45 12.89
N ALA A 9 21.57 5.38 12.65
CA ALA A 9 21.22 4.02 13.09
C ALA A 9 21.19 3.91 14.64
N SER A 10 22.11 4.57 15.33
CA SER A 10 22.14 4.63 16.80
C SER A 10 20.95 5.39 17.39
N LYS A 11 20.61 6.56 16.84
CA LYS A 11 19.46 7.36 17.28
C LYS A 11 18.12 6.63 17.10
N VAL A 12 17.96 5.91 15.99
CA VAL A 12 16.77 5.08 15.74
C VAL A 12 16.69 3.91 16.73
N SER A 13 17.82 3.28 17.07
CA SER A 13 17.88 2.21 18.07
C SER A 13 17.41 2.67 19.47
N GLY A 14 17.80 3.88 19.90
CA GLY A 14 17.43 4.42 21.21
C GLY A 14 15.92 4.63 21.39
N ILE A 15 15.26 5.22 20.40
CA ILE A 15 13.80 5.50 20.42
C ILE A 15 12.98 4.20 20.46
N MET A 16 13.51 3.12 19.90
CA MET A 16 12.77 1.88 19.70
C MET A 16 12.90 0.85 20.84
N SER A 17 13.74 1.12 21.85
CA SER A 17 13.93 0.27 23.04
C SER A 17 12.69 0.11 23.94
N HIS A 18 11.59 0.83 23.66
CA HIS A 18 10.35 0.83 24.44
C HIS A 18 9.40 -0.38 24.20
N PHE A 19 9.72 -1.32 23.30
CA PHE A 19 8.79 -2.38 22.86
C PHE A 19 9.42 -3.81 22.83
N PRO A 20 9.66 -4.46 23.98
CA PRO A 20 10.63 -5.55 24.10
C PRO A 20 10.32 -6.87 23.35
N GLU A 21 9.06 -7.29 23.21
CA GLU A 21 8.73 -8.60 22.60
C GLU A 21 8.75 -8.61 21.07
N VAL A 22 8.42 -7.49 20.41
CA VAL A 22 8.42 -7.36 18.94
C VAL A 22 9.79 -6.88 18.42
N TRP A 23 10.63 -6.36 19.33
CA TRP A 23 11.90 -5.73 19.02
C TRP A 23 12.98 -6.70 18.52
N GLN A 24 13.04 -7.92 19.06
CA GLN A 24 14.01 -8.94 18.62
C GLN A 24 13.86 -9.24 17.12
N GLU A 25 12.63 -9.39 16.63
CA GLU A 25 12.36 -9.65 15.20
C GLU A 25 12.75 -8.46 14.31
N TYR A 26 12.52 -7.22 14.75
CA TYR A 26 12.95 -6.03 14.01
C TYR A 26 14.45 -5.82 14.01
N GLN A 27 15.13 -6.13 15.13
CA GLN A 27 16.58 -6.08 15.20
C GLN A 27 17.23 -7.14 14.31
N ASP A 28 16.67 -8.34 14.27
CA ASP A 28 17.16 -9.41 13.40
C ASP A 28 16.93 -9.08 11.92
N TRP A 29 15.78 -8.48 11.57
CA TRP A 29 15.52 -8.04 10.21
C TRP A 29 16.40 -6.87 9.77
N LEU A 30 16.65 -5.90 10.65
CA LEU A 30 17.60 -4.82 10.37
C LEU A 30 19.02 -5.37 10.20
N ARG A 31 19.43 -6.32 11.06
CA ARG A 31 20.73 -7.00 10.97
C ARG A 31 20.89 -7.74 9.65
N ASP A 32 19.82 -8.38 9.16
CA ASP A 32 19.79 -9.05 7.84
C ASP A 32 19.89 -8.07 6.66
N ILE A 33 19.22 -6.91 6.75
CA ILE A 33 19.37 -5.86 5.75
C ILE A 33 20.82 -5.36 5.71
N VAL A 34 21.43 -5.08 6.87
CA VAL A 34 22.82 -4.60 6.96
C VAL A 34 23.81 -5.67 6.49
N SER A 35 23.63 -6.93 6.91
CA SER A 35 24.55 -8.02 6.57
C SER A 35 24.50 -8.39 5.08
N SER A 36 23.34 -8.26 4.44
CA SER A 36 23.17 -8.57 3.01
C SER A 36 23.89 -7.60 2.06
N ARG A 37 24.41 -6.46 2.54
CA ARG A 37 25.12 -5.48 1.71
C ARG A 37 26.39 -6.04 1.09
N THR A 38 27.15 -6.85 1.82
CA THR A 38 28.40 -7.45 1.33
C THR A 38 28.14 -8.49 0.24
N ASP A 39 27.07 -9.27 0.36
CA ASP A 39 26.62 -10.22 -0.66
C ASP A 39 26.02 -9.51 -1.90
N LEU A 40 25.43 -8.33 -1.73
CA LEU A 40 24.96 -7.53 -2.87
C LEU A 40 26.12 -6.89 -3.65
N LEU A 41 27.18 -6.45 -2.97
CA LEU A 41 28.39 -5.90 -3.61
C LEU A 41 29.16 -6.94 -4.42
N SER A 42 29.01 -8.24 -4.12
CA SER A 42 29.63 -9.31 -4.91
C SER A 42 28.87 -9.61 -6.21
N ARG A 43 27.60 -9.20 -6.32
CA ARG A 43 26.71 -9.53 -7.46
C ARG A 43 26.35 -8.34 -8.34
N TYR A 44 26.42 -7.11 -7.81
CA TYR A 44 25.95 -5.91 -8.49
C TYR A 44 26.94 -4.74 -8.39
N PRO A 45 26.96 -3.82 -9.36
CA PRO A 45 27.74 -2.59 -9.28
C PRO A 45 27.31 -1.69 -8.12
N ALA A 46 28.27 -0.98 -7.52
CA ALA A 46 28.11 -0.27 -6.24
C ALA A 46 26.95 0.75 -6.19
N TRP A 47 26.62 1.38 -7.32
CA TRP A 47 25.52 2.33 -7.40
C TRP A 47 24.15 1.62 -7.28
N GLN A 48 23.98 0.44 -7.90
CA GLN A 48 22.76 -0.36 -7.79
C GLN A 48 22.59 -0.88 -6.37
N VAL A 49 23.66 -1.35 -5.74
CA VAL A 49 23.63 -1.79 -4.34
C VAL A 49 23.23 -0.66 -3.41
N SER A 50 23.74 0.56 -3.64
CA SER A 50 23.36 1.73 -2.84
C SER A 50 21.88 2.07 -2.97
N VAL A 51 21.32 1.96 -4.19
CA VAL A 51 19.88 2.17 -4.43
C VAL A 51 19.05 1.07 -3.74
N ILE A 52 19.37 -0.21 -3.97
CA ILE A 52 18.66 -1.34 -3.37
C ILE A 52 18.71 -1.28 -1.84
N PHE A 53 19.87 -0.95 -1.28
CA PHE A 53 20.07 -0.86 0.17
C PHE A 53 19.26 0.31 0.77
N ARG A 54 19.30 1.49 0.14
CA ARG A 54 18.50 2.65 0.56
C ARG A 54 17.01 2.38 0.50
N TRP A 55 16.53 1.71 -0.55
CA TRP A 55 15.13 1.30 -0.65
C TRP A 55 14.71 0.30 0.41
N ARG A 56 15.56 -0.69 0.74
CA ARG A 56 15.29 -1.65 1.83
C ARG A 56 15.27 -0.98 3.19
N LEU A 57 16.16 -0.01 3.43
CA LEU A 57 16.21 0.75 4.68
C LEU A 57 15.03 1.71 4.80
N LEU A 58 14.63 2.36 3.72
CA LEU A 58 13.43 3.20 3.67
C LEU A 58 12.17 2.36 3.90
N TYR A 59 12.08 1.19 3.26
CA TYR A 59 11.01 0.22 3.51
C TYR A 59 10.96 -0.18 4.99
N PHE A 60 12.10 -0.54 5.59
CA PHE A 60 12.19 -0.84 7.02
C PHE A 60 11.68 0.33 7.89
N ALA A 61 12.15 1.54 7.62
CA ALA A 61 11.77 2.72 8.38
C ALA A 61 10.27 3.04 8.27
N VAL A 62 9.72 3.00 7.06
CA VAL A 62 8.29 3.23 6.80
C VAL A 62 7.43 2.11 7.41
N TYR A 63 7.87 0.86 7.29
CA TYR A 63 7.20 -0.31 7.88
C TYR A 63 7.12 -0.17 9.40
N VAL A 64 8.26 0.07 10.07
CA VAL A 64 8.31 0.17 11.53
C VAL A 64 7.55 1.40 12.02
N ALA A 65 7.69 2.55 11.35
CA ALA A 65 6.91 3.75 11.67
C ALA A 65 5.40 3.51 11.51
N GLY A 66 4.98 2.85 10.42
CA GLY A 66 3.59 2.49 10.17
C GLY A 66 3.03 1.56 11.25
N VAL A 67 3.78 0.54 11.65
CA VAL A 67 3.38 -0.39 12.72
C VAL A 67 3.25 0.33 14.07
N VAL A 68 4.22 1.18 14.43
CA VAL A 68 4.19 1.93 15.70
C VAL A 68 3.05 2.93 15.73
N LEU A 69 2.85 3.70 14.64
CA LEU A 69 1.74 4.65 14.52
C LEU A 69 0.39 3.94 14.57
N CYS A 70 0.28 2.76 13.96
CA CYS A 70 -0.95 1.98 13.98
C CYS A 70 -1.25 1.40 15.37
N ASP A 71 -0.26 0.88 16.08
CA ASP A 71 -0.43 0.40 17.45
C ASP A 71 -0.88 1.55 18.38
N GLN A 72 -0.28 2.73 18.26
CA GLN A 72 -0.70 3.92 19.00
C GLN A 72 -2.13 4.36 18.64
N PHE A 73 -2.48 4.36 17.36
CA PHE A 73 -3.81 4.74 16.89
C PHE A 73 -4.89 3.75 17.33
N LEU A 74 -4.63 2.44 17.25
CA LEU A 74 -5.55 1.40 17.68
C LEU A 74 -5.75 1.38 19.20
N LYS A 75 -4.71 1.66 19.99
CA LYS A 75 -4.84 1.83 21.44
C LYS A 75 -5.74 3.02 21.78
N ARG A 76 -5.60 4.14 21.06
CA ARG A 76 -6.47 5.33 21.22
C ARG A 76 -7.91 5.07 20.78
N LEU A 77 -8.11 4.39 19.65
CA LEU A 77 -9.42 3.97 19.16
C LEU A 77 -10.09 2.96 20.11
N ARG A 78 -9.34 1.99 20.63
CA ARG A 78 -9.86 1.01 21.58
C ARG A 78 -10.23 1.68 22.91
N ALA A 79 -9.45 2.64 23.39
CA ALA A 79 -9.80 3.43 24.56
C ALA A 79 -11.05 4.30 24.32
N PHE A 80 -11.28 4.73 23.08
CA PHE A 80 -12.47 5.50 22.67
C PHE A 80 -13.73 4.63 22.52
N PHE A 81 -13.59 3.38 22.03
CA PHE A 81 -14.72 2.48 21.74
C PHE A 81 -15.02 1.44 22.83
N VAL A 82 -14.10 1.14 23.74
CA VAL A 82 -14.32 0.18 24.83
C VAL A 82 -14.84 0.90 26.07
N GLY A 83 -16.05 1.43 25.92
CA GLY A 83 -17.04 1.56 26.97
C GLY A 83 -18.27 0.76 26.57
N GLY A 84 -18.29 -0.56 26.86
CA GLY A 84 -19.52 -1.37 26.71
C GLY A 84 -19.35 -2.80 26.19
N ASN A 85 -19.53 -3.74 27.12
CA ASN A 85 -20.10 -5.10 26.98
C ASN A 85 -19.25 -6.26 26.44
N VAL A 86 -18.82 -7.08 27.41
CA VAL A 86 -18.16 -8.40 27.35
C VAL A 86 -18.94 -9.48 26.56
N VAL A 87 -20.24 -9.28 26.30
CA VAL A 87 -21.12 -10.28 25.66
C VAL A 87 -20.87 -10.42 24.15
N LYS A 88 -20.39 -9.37 23.46
CA LYS A 88 -20.14 -9.39 22.01
C LYS A 88 -18.95 -10.28 21.61
N ALA A 89 -17.98 -10.43 22.51
CA ALA A 89 -16.77 -11.22 22.29
C ALA A 89 -17.04 -12.72 22.12
N ARG A 90 -18.02 -13.26 22.84
CA ARG A 90 -18.36 -14.70 22.83
C ARG A 90 -19.10 -15.15 21.57
N LEU A 91 -19.86 -14.24 20.96
CA LEU A 91 -20.62 -14.51 19.73
C LEU A 91 -19.73 -14.42 18.48
N LEU A 92 -18.72 -13.54 18.51
CA LEU A 92 -17.70 -13.43 17.46
C LEU A 92 -16.76 -14.64 17.43
N SER A 93 -16.39 -15.20 18.59
CA SER A 93 -15.53 -16.39 18.66
C SER A 93 -16.21 -17.65 18.11
N ALA A 94 -17.52 -17.80 18.28
CA ALA A 94 -18.27 -18.96 17.77
C ALA A 94 -18.39 -18.94 16.24
N LYS A 95 -18.64 -17.77 15.63
CA LYS A 95 -18.64 -17.61 14.17
C LYS A 95 -17.23 -17.80 13.58
N ALA A 96 -16.20 -17.32 14.29
CA ALA A 96 -14.82 -17.53 13.90
C ALA A 96 -14.45 -19.03 13.87
N ALA A 97 -14.87 -19.82 14.86
CA ALA A 97 -14.58 -21.25 14.93
C ALA A 97 -15.20 -22.04 13.77
N ILE A 98 -16.45 -21.74 13.39
CA ILE A 98 -17.13 -22.40 12.26
C ILE A 98 -16.48 -21.98 10.93
N ALA A 99 -16.14 -20.70 10.77
CA ALA A 99 -15.42 -20.22 9.59
C ALA A 99 -14.03 -20.88 9.46
N GLN A 100 -13.34 -21.12 10.57
CA GLN A 100 -12.03 -21.79 10.61
C GLN A 100 -12.14 -23.29 10.27
N ALA A 101 -13.20 -23.96 10.73
CA ALA A 101 -13.47 -25.36 10.40
C ALA A 101 -13.81 -25.56 8.91
N LEU A 102 -14.63 -24.67 8.33
CA LEU A 102 -14.93 -24.68 6.90
C LEU A 102 -13.71 -24.31 6.05
N ALA A 103 -12.90 -23.34 6.49
CA ALA A 103 -11.65 -22.99 5.83
C ALA A 103 -10.65 -24.16 5.83
N GLY A 104 -10.59 -24.95 6.91
CA GLY A 104 -9.76 -26.15 7.02
C GLY A 104 -10.12 -27.25 6.01
N GLN A 105 -11.40 -27.42 5.68
CA GLN A 105 -11.83 -28.39 4.67
C GLN A 105 -11.63 -27.90 3.22
N LEU A 106 -11.66 -26.60 2.98
CA LEU A 106 -11.41 -26.03 1.65
C LEU A 106 -9.90 -25.93 1.33
N THR A 107 -9.06 -25.73 2.34
CA THR A 107 -7.60 -25.63 2.19
C THR A 107 -6.92 -26.99 1.94
N SER A 108 -7.53 -28.11 2.34
CA SER A 108 -6.96 -29.44 2.09
C SER A 108 -6.95 -29.85 0.60
N ARG A 109 -7.67 -29.12 -0.26
CA ARG A 109 -7.84 -29.48 -1.68
C ARG A 109 -6.71 -28.97 -2.59
N PHE A 110 -5.89 -28.02 -2.13
CA PHE A 110 -4.77 -27.46 -2.90
C PHE A 110 -3.55 -27.18 -2.00
N PRO A 111 -2.60 -28.13 -1.87
CA PRO A 111 -1.37 -27.89 -1.12
C PRO A 111 -0.43 -27.00 -1.96
N SER A 112 -0.61 -25.68 -1.94
CA SER A 112 0.47 -24.79 -2.36
C SER A 112 1.58 -24.84 -1.30
N SER A 113 2.83 -24.93 -1.74
CA SER A 113 3.97 -24.99 -0.81
C SER A 113 3.95 -23.77 0.12
N GLN A 114 4.29 -23.91 1.40
CA GLN A 114 4.35 -22.77 2.34
C GLN A 114 5.21 -21.61 1.79
N ARG A 115 6.24 -21.94 1.00
CA ARG A 115 7.08 -20.99 0.29
C ARG A 115 6.30 -20.12 -0.71
N TYR A 116 5.38 -20.69 -1.49
CA TYR A 116 4.55 -19.95 -2.44
C TYR A 116 3.66 -18.91 -1.73
N ARG A 117 3.05 -19.31 -0.61
CA ARG A 117 2.20 -18.43 0.19
C ARG A 117 2.97 -17.26 0.80
N TYR A 118 4.14 -17.55 1.37
CA TYR A 118 5.02 -16.53 1.92
C TYR A 118 5.44 -15.51 0.86
N ILE A 119 5.81 -15.98 -0.33
CA ILE A 119 6.19 -15.10 -1.45
C ILE A 119 5.01 -14.19 -1.84
N LEU A 120 3.81 -14.74 -2.02
CA LEU A 120 2.65 -13.92 -2.40
C LEU A 120 2.26 -12.88 -1.35
N GLN A 121 2.31 -13.22 -0.07
CA GLN A 121 2.04 -12.28 1.01
C GLN A 121 3.06 -11.14 1.03
N ARG A 122 4.35 -11.48 0.94
CA ARG A 122 5.41 -10.46 0.86
C ARG A 122 5.27 -9.58 -0.38
N THR A 123 4.95 -10.17 -1.53
CA THR A 123 4.70 -9.41 -2.76
C THR A 123 3.52 -8.46 -2.59
N ALA A 124 2.42 -8.89 -1.98
CA ALA A 124 1.25 -8.04 -1.73
C ALA A 124 1.59 -6.84 -0.81
N THR A 125 2.37 -7.07 0.24
CA THR A 125 2.82 -5.98 1.13
C THR A 125 3.76 -5.01 0.41
N LEU A 126 4.70 -5.52 -0.40
CA LEU A 126 5.61 -4.69 -1.19
C LEU A 126 4.85 -3.83 -2.20
N LEU A 127 3.86 -4.41 -2.89
CA LEU A 127 2.99 -3.68 -3.80
C LEU A 127 2.18 -2.60 -3.07
N ALA A 128 1.62 -2.90 -1.90
CA ALA A 128 0.89 -1.89 -1.10
C ALA A 128 1.78 -0.73 -0.62
N VAL A 129 3.05 -0.99 -0.28
CA VAL A 129 4.01 0.08 0.02
C VAL A 129 4.32 0.91 -1.23
N ALA A 130 4.47 0.27 -2.39
CA ALA A 130 4.68 0.97 -3.65
C ALA A 130 3.45 1.84 -4.01
N GLU A 131 2.23 1.33 -3.85
CA GLU A 131 0.98 2.09 -4.04
C GLU A 131 0.91 3.32 -3.13
N LEU A 132 1.17 3.16 -1.83
CA LEU A 132 1.20 4.29 -0.90
C LEU A 132 2.25 5.33 -1.31
N THR A 133 3.42 4.87 -1.76
CA THR A 133 4.49 5.76 -2.24
C THR A 133 4.05 6.54 -3.48
N LEU A 134 3.45 5.87 -4.46
CA LEU A 134 2.92 6.52 -5.67
C LEU A 134 1.78 7.48 -5.35
N CYS A 135 0.86 7.12 -4.45
CA CYS A 135 -0.15 8.03 -3.90
C CYS A 135 0.48 9.29 -3.31
N GLY A 136 1.51 9.14 -2.48
CA GLY A 136 2.23 10.27 -1.88
C GLY A 136 2.91 11.16 -2.91
N VAL A 137 3.57 10.57 -3.90
CA VAL A 137 4.19 11.32 -5.02
C VAL A 137 3.13 12.06 -5.84
N ALA A 138 2.04 11.39 -6.22
CA ALA A 138 0.94 12.00 -6.97
C ALA A 138 0.29 13.15 -6.19
N ALA A 139 0.06 12.98 -4.88
CA ALA A 139 -0.51 14.02 -4.04
C ALA A 139 0.41 15.24 -3.91
N LEU A 140 1.69 15.02 -3.63
CA LEU A 140 2.68 16.09 -3.49
C LEU A 140 2.83 16.87 -4.80
N THR A 141 3.03 16.16 -5.91
CA THR A 141 3.15 16.79 -7.24
C THR A 141 1.84 17.47 -7.67
N GLY A 142 0.68 16.91 -7.30
CA GLY A 142 -0.62 17.52 -7.56
C GLY A 142 -0.82 18.84 -6.83
N VAL A 143 -0.39 18.93 -5.57
CA VAL A 143 -0.38 20.19 -4.81
C VAL A 143 0.55 21.22 -5.45
N LEU A 144 1.73 20.80 -5.93
CA LEU A 144 2.65 21.71 -6.63
C LEU A 144 2.05 22.24 -7.94
N LEU A 145 1.35 21.39 -8.71
CA LEU A 145 0.65 21.80 -9.92
C LEU A 145 -0.53 22.74 -9.61
N ALA A 146 -1.22 22.54 -8.49
CA ALA A 146 -2.36 23.36 -8.07
C ALA A 146 -2.04 24.85 -7.90
N PHE A 147 -0.79 25.21 -7.60
CA PHE A 147 -0.37 26.62 -7.51
C PHE A 147 -0.41 27.36 -8.86
N TYR A 148 -0.34 26.63 -9.98
CA TYR A 148 -0.23 27.22 -11.31
C TYR A 148 -1.41 26.87 -12.22
N TYR A 149 -2.12 25.79 -11.95
CA TYR A 149 -3.24 25.33 -12.75
C TYR A 149 -4.51 26.15 -12.51
N GLN A 150 -5.19 26.55 -13.58
CA GLN A 150 -6.44 27.31 -13.52
C GLN A 150 -7.63 26.45 -13.97
N PRO A 151 -8.53 26.02 -13.06
CA PRO A 151 -9.64 25.13 -13.39
C PRO A 151 -10.82 25.88 -14.05
N ALA A 152 -10.54 26.59 -15.14
CA ALA A 152 -11.54 27.33 -15.91
C ALA A 152 -11.42 27.06 -17.41
N ALA A 153 -12.53 27.02 -18.13
CA ALA A 153 -12.54 26.65 -19.56
C ALA A 153 -11.61 27.52 -20.43
N MET A 154 -11.48 28.81 -20.10
CA MET A 154 -10.60 29.74 -20.81
C MET A 154 -9.13 29.66 -20.39
N GLY A 155 -8.81 29.06 -19.23
CA GLY A 155 -7.47 29.09 -18.63
C GLY A 155 -6.81 27.73 -18.41
N ALA A 156 -7.57 26.63 -18.44
CA ALA A 156 -7.05 25.30 -18.10
C ALA A 156 -5.95 24.85 -19.05
N HIS A 157 -6.22 24.87 -20.36
CA HIS A 157 -5.24 24.49 -21.36
C HIS A 157 -4.01 25.42 -21.34
N GLU A 158 -4.23 26.74 -21.30
CA GLU A 158 -3.15 27.72 -21.27
C GLU A 158 -2.26 27.56 -20.02
N SER A 159 -2.86 27.32 -18.85
CA SER A 159 -2.13 27.10 -17.60
C SER A 159 -1.26 25.84 -17.65
N LEU A 160 -1.73 24.76 -18.29
CA LEU A 160 -0.93 23.55 -18.51
C LEU A 160 0.22 23.80 -19.49
N THR A 161 -0.02 24.50 -20.60
CA THR A 161 1.04 24.89 -21.54
C THR A 161 2.12 25.72 -20.83
N ARG A 162 1.71 26.64 -19.94
CA ARG A 162 2.64 27.44 -19.12
C ARG A 162 3.45 26.59 -18.16
N ILE A 163 2.84 25.59 -17.51
CA ILE A 163 3.54 24.60 -16.68
C ILE A 163 4.58 23.83 -17.50
N MET A 164 4.25 23.44 -18.73
CA MET A 164 5.16 22.66 -19.59
C MET A 164 6.33 23.47 -20.16
N HIS A 165 6.12 24.75 -20.48
CA HIS A 165 7.11 25.50 -21.27
C HIS A 165 7.76 26.66 -20.52
N THR A 166 7.12 27.22 -19.50
CA THR A 166 7.57 28.47 -18.87
C THR A 166 8.03 28.26 -17.43
N ILE A 167 7.41 27.35 -16.68
CA ILE A 167 7.72 27.13 -15.27
C ILE A 167 8.95 26.22 -15.14
N THR A 168 9.92 26.64 -14.34
CA THR A 168 11.13 25.86 -14.05
C THR A 168 10.75 24.51 -13.44
N ASN A 169 11.24 23.41 -14.03
CA ASN A 169 10.90 22.03 -13.66
C ASN A 169 9.40 21.67 -13.76
N GLY A 170 8.56 22.50 -14.38
CA GLY A 170 7.12 22.25 -14.47
C GLY A 170 6.80 20.96 -15.23
N THR A 171 7.47 20.69 -16.35
CA THR A 171 7.37 19.42 -17.09
C THR A 171 7.74 18.22 -16.24
N LEU A 172 8.82 18.32 -15.44
CA LEU A 172 9.23 17.22 -14.57
C LEU A 172 8.14 16.91 -13.52
N ILE A 173 7.60 17.93 -12.86
CA ILE A 173 6.55 17.77 -11.85
C ILE A 173 5.28 17.19 -12.48
N LEU A 174 4.88 17.69 -13.66
CA LEU A 174 3.73 17.20 -14.40
C LEU A 174 3.92 15.73 -14.82
N SER A 175 5.09 15.38 -15.36
CA SER A 175 5.40 14.01 -15.74
C SER A 175 5.44 13.07 -14.53
N LEU A 176 6.01 13.50 -13.41
CA LEU A 176 5.98 12.71 -12.17
C LEU A 176 4.56 12.47 -11.68
N HIS A 177 3.69 13.49 -11.74
CA HIS A 177 2.28 13.35 -11.37
C HIS A 177 1.56 12.32 -12.26
N GLN A 178 1.74 12.41 -13.58
CA GLN A 178 1.14 11.49 -14.55
C GLN A 178 1.65 10.06 -14.39
N VAL A 179 2.97 9.88 -14.27
CA VAL A 179 3.59 8.56 -14.10
C VAL A 179 3.18 7.94 -12.77
N ALA A 180 3.11 8.72 -11.69
CA ALA A 180 2.66 8.23 -10.39
C ALA A 180 1.18 7.78 -10.44
N GLY A 181 0.31 8.56 -11.08
CA GLY A 181 -1.11 8.21 -11.26
C GLY A 181 -1.31 6.94 -12.08
N HIS A 182 -0.66 6.81 -13.23
CA HIS A 182 -0.74 5.60 -14.05
C HIS A 182 -0.13 4.38 -13.35
N GLY A 183 1.02 4.56 -12.69
CA GLY A 183 1.67 3.52 -11.91
C GLY A 183 0.77 3.02 -10.78
N LEU A 184 0.08 3.91 -10.07
CA LEU A 184 -0.85 3.54 -9.00
C LEU A 184 -1.96 2.60 -9.50
N ILE A 185 -2.55 2.89 -10.66
CA ILE A 185 -3.62 2.06 -11.24
C ILE A 185 -3.08 0.68 -11.63
N ILE A 186 -1.92 0.64 -12.31
CA ILE A 186 -1.30 -0.62 -12.73
C ILE A 186 -0.98 -1.48 -11.51
N LEU A 187 -0.33 -0.91 -10.49
CA LEU A 187 0.00 -1.65 -9.28
C LEU A 187 -1.24 -2.10 -8.51
N ALA A 188 -2.26 -1.24 -8.37
CA ALA A 188 -3.51 -1.59 -7.72
C ALA A 188 -4.26 -2.73 -8.43
N LEU A 189 -4.18 -2.82 -9.77
CA LEU A 189 -4.74 -3.96 -10.51
C LEU A 189 -3.92 -5.23 -10.29
N VAL A 190 -2.60 -5.15 -10.35
CA VAL A 190 -1.69 -6.26 -10.05
C VAL A 190 -1.90 -6.76 -8.62
N GLN A 191 -2.12 -5.86 -7.67
CA GLN A 191 -2.37 -6.16 -6.27
C GLN A 191 -3.62 -7.02 -6.09
N ILE A 192 -4.73 -6.68 -6.76
CA ILE A 192 -5.94 -7.51 -6.76
C ILE A 192 -5.64 -8.92 -7.28
N VAL A 193 -4.83 -9.05 -8.33
CA VAL A 193 -4.43 -10.37 -8.87
C VAL A 193 -3.56 -11.13 -7.86
N VAL A 194 -2.56 -10.49 -7.25
CA VAL A 194 -1.67 -11.12 -6.25
C VAL A 194 -2.47 -11.58 -5.03
N MET A 195 -3.37 -10.74 -4.52
CA MET A 195 -4.27 -11.09 -3.42
C MET A 195 -5.21 -12.24 -3.81
N PHE A 196 -5.70 -12.26 -5.05
CA PHE A 196 -6.55 -13.33 -5.56
C PHE A 196 -5.81 -14.67 -5.63
N LEU A 197 -4.55 -14.67 -6.05
CA LEU A 197 -3.70 -15.87 -6.09
C LEU A 197 -3.29 -16.33 -4.68
N GLY A 198 -3.18 -15.40 -3.73
CA GLY A 198 -2.79 -15.67 -2.33
C GLY A 198 -3.85 -16.39 -1.48
N ARG A 199 -5.04 -16.64 -2.04
CA ARG A 199 -6.22 -17.33 -1.48
C ARG A 199 -6.12 -17.78 -0.03
N GLU A 200 -6.50 -16.89 0.89
CA GLU A 200 -7.27 -17.26 2.07
C GLU A 200 -8.34 -16.20 2.31
N PHE A 201 -9.59 -16.47 1.93
CA PHE A 201 -10.77 -15.67 2.30
C PHE A 201 -11.10 -15.90 3.78
N LEU A 202 -10.15 -15.67 4.67
CA LEU A 202 -10.39 -15.63 6.10
C LEU A 202 -11.02 -14.28 6.46
N LEU A 203 -11.83 -14.24 7.53
CA LEU A 203 -12.46 -13.01 8.03
C LEU A 203 -11.44 -11.88 8.31
N SER A 204 -10.18 -12.21 8.61
CA SER A 204 -9.09 -11.25 8.78
C SER A 204 -8.65 -10.56 7.48
N TRP A 205 -8.92 -11.15 6.32
CA TRP A 205 -8.55 -10.59 5.01
C TRP A 205 -9.62 -9.66 4.43
N LEU A 206 -10.84 -9.67 4.99
CA LEU A 206 -11.96 -8.90 4.43
C LEU A 206 -11.63 -7.40 4.37
N THR A 207 -10.97 -6.86 5.40
CA THR A 207 -10.55 -5.45 5.44
C THR A 207 -9.54 -5.14 4.34
N GLY A 208 -8.52 -5.99 4.16
CA GLY A 208 -7.52 -5.85 3.10
C GLY A 208 -8.15 -5.93 1.70
N TRP A 209 -9.09 -6.85 1.49
CA TRP A 209 -9.81 -7.00 0.22
C TRP A 209 -10.69 -5.80 -0.10
N ILE A 210 -11.52 -5.37 0.85
CA ILE A 210 -12.41 -4.23 0.66
C ILE A 210 -11.58 -2.97 0.43
N SER A 211 -10.56 -2.71 1.25
CA SER A 211 -9.72 -1.54 1.07
C SER A 211 -8.95 -1.55 -0.25
N GLY A 212 -8.46 -2.72 -0.69
CA GLY A 212 -7.77 -2.87 -1.97
C GLY A 212 -8.70 -2.57 -3.14
N ILE A 213 -9.90 -3.17 -3.17
CA ILE A 213 -10.91 -2.90 -4.22
C ILE A 213 -11.30 -1.42 -4.23
N LEU A 214 -11.58 -0.83 -3.07
CA LEU A 214 -11.94 0.58 -2.97
C LEU A 214 -10.80 1.49 -3.41
N LEU A 215 -9.54 1.16 -3.09
CA LEU A 215 -8.37 1.89 -3.53
C LEU A 215 -8.23 1.82 -5.06
N THR A 216 -8.37 0.63 -5.66
CA THR A 216 -8.34 0.46 -7.13
C THR A 216 -9.44 1.27 -7.81
N LEU A 217 -10.67 1.22 -7.30
CA LEU A 217 -11.78 2.01 -7.84
C LEU A 217 -11.54 3.53 -7.71
N THR A 218 -10.97 3.96 -6.58
CA THR A 218 -10.61 5.36 -6.34
C THR A 218 -9.51 5.83 -7.29
N ALA A 219 -8.49 4.98 -7.54
CA ALA A 219 -7.43 5.27 -8.50
C ALA A 219 -7.96 5.40 -9.94
N ILE A 220 -8.89 4.54 -10.34
CA ILE A 220 -9.60 4.66 -11.63
C ILE A 220 -10.43 5.96 -11.67
N GLY A 221 -11.13 6.29 -10.59
CA GLY A 221 -11.88 7.55 -10.48
C GLY A 221 -11.00 8.80 -10.58
N LEU A 222 -9.80 8.78 -9.98
CA LEU A 222 -8.80 9.84 -10.12
C LEU A 222 -8.37 10.02 -11.57
N SER A 223 -8.08 8.93 -12.28
CA SER A 223 -7.75 9.02 -13.71
C SER A 223 -8.92 9.53 -14.55
N TRP A 224 -10.13 9.06 -14.27
CA TRP A 224 -11.33 9.49 -14.98
C TRP A 224 -11.60 10.99 -14.81
N THR A 225 -11.56 11.49 -13.57
CA THR A 225 -11.72 12.92 -13.29
C THR A 225 -10.63 13.76 -13.97
N ALA A 226 -9.39 13.27 -14.03
CA ALA A 226 -8.26 13.95 -14.67
C ALA A 226 -8.41 14.12 -16.20
N ILE A 227 -9.19 13.28 -16.89
CA ILE A 227 -9.32 13.32 -18.36
C ILE A 227 -9.72 14.72 -18.84
N VAL A 228 -10.68 15.36 -18.15
CA VAL A 228 -11.22 16.65 -18.60
C VAL A 228 -10.35 17.85 -18.16
N LEU A 229 -9.42 17.69 -17.22
CA LEU A 229 -8.59 18.79 -16.70
C LEU A 229 -7.64 19.37 -17.75
N SER A 230 -7.27 18.62 -18.81
CA SER A 230 -6.49 19.21 -19.90
C SER A 230 -7.26 20.20 -20.76
N TRP A 231 -8.60 20.11 -20.70
CA TRP A 231 -9.54 20.87 -21.53
C TRP A 231 -9.23 20.81 -23.03
N GLU A 232 -8.63 19.71 -23.48
CA GLU A 232 -8.41 19.43 -24.90
C GLU A 232 -9.72 18.99 -25.58
N GLN A 233 -9.81 19.21 -26.89
CA GLN A 233 -11.01 18.86 -27.67
C GLN A 233 -11.37 17.36 -27.56
N THR A 234 -10.37 16.49 -27.61
CA THR A 234 -10.51 15.03 -27.46
C THR A 234 -11.02 14.67 -26.07
N SER A 235 -10.44 15.26 -25.02
CA SER A 235 -10.86 15.09 -23.63
C SER A 235 -12.29 15.57 -23.38
N PHE A 236 -12.67 16.72 -23.94
CA PHE A 236 -14.02 17.27 -23.82
C PHE A 236 -15.08 16.33 -24.40
N TRP A 237 -14.88 15.85 -25.63
CA TRP A 237 -15.84 14.95 -26.29
C TRP A 237 -15.92 13.59 -25.60
N ARG A 238 -14.76 13.06 -25.18
CA ARG A 238 -14.72 11.81 -24.40
C ARG A 238 -15.51 11.95 -23.10
N PHE A 239 -15.24 13.00 -22.32
CA PHE A 239 -15.94 13.26 -21.07
C PHE A 239 -17.45 13.43 -21.29
N LYS A 240 -17.88 14.06 -22.39
CA LYS A 240 -19.29 14.20 -22.75
C LYS A 240 -19.99 12.85 -22.97
N VAL A 241 -19.32 11.90 -23.61
CA VAL A 241 -19.85 10.54 -23.80
C VAL A 241 -19.93 9.82 -22.46
N GLU A 242 -18.85 9.84 -21.67
CA GLU A 242 -18.78 9.17 -20.37
C GLU A 242 -19.81 9.74 -19.37
N LEU A 243 -19.99 11.06 -19.33
CA LEU A 243 -21.01 11.72 -18.51
C LEU A 243 -22.44 11.36 -18.94
N SER A 244 -22.65 11.08 -20.23
CA SER A 244 -23.94 10.60 -20.71
C SER A 244 -24.23 9.18 -20.26
N ILE A 245 -23.20 8.33 -20.12
CA ILE A 245 -23.31 7.00 -19.51
C ILE A 245 -23.62 7.11 -18.02
N VAL A 246 -23.00 8.03 -17.28
CA VAL A 246 -23.37 8.30 -15.88
C VAL A 246 -24.83 8.74 -15.78
N GLY A 247 -25.27 9.59 -16.72
CA GLY A 247 -26.65 10.05 -16.80
C GLY A 247 -27.69 8.96 -17.08
N SER A 248 -27.29 7.82 -17.64
CA SER A 248 -28.20 6.71 -17.96
C SER A 248 -28.43 5.74 -16.79
N ILE A 249 -27.73 5.92 -15.67
CA ILE A 249 -27.94 5.12 -14.46
C ILE A 249 -29.36 5.36 -13.92
N PRO A 250 -30.19 4.33 -13.76
CA PRO A 250 -31.54 4.49 -13.23
C PRO A 250 -31.54 5.12 -11.83
N LEU A 251 -32.57 5.90 -11.52
CA LEU A 251 -32.82 6.58 -10.24
C LEU A 251 -31.86 7.72 -9.89
N VAL A 252 -30.55 7.53 -10.05
CA VAL A 252 -29.52 8.48 -9.57
C VAL A 252 -28.74 9.20 -10.68
N GLY A 253 -28.81 8.72 -11.92
CA GLY A 253 -27.97 9.20 -13.02
C GLY A 253 -28.15 10.67 -13.38
N ALA A 254 -29.40 11.15 -13.42
CA ALA A 254 -29.70 12.56 -13.73
C ALA A 254 -29.08 13.50 -12.69
N THR A 255 -29.27 13.22 -11.40
CA THR A 255 -28.71 13.99 -10.29
C THR A 255 -27.18 13.94 -10.28
N LEU A 256 -26.59 12.75 -10.49
CA LEU A 256 -25.13 12.61 -10.57
C LEU A 256 -24.56 13.42 -11.74
N LYS A 257 -25.18 13.34 -12.91
CA LYS A 257 -24.77 14.12 -14.08
C LYS A 257 -24.80 15.61 -13.79
N GLU A 258 -25.85 16.11 -13.14
CA GLU A 258 -26.00 17.52 -12.79
C GLU A 258 -24.97 17.97 -11.74
N ILE A 259 -24.69 17.15 -10.72
CA ILE A 259 -23.62 17.42 -9.74
C ILE A 259 -22.26 17.49 -10.44
N LEU A 260 -21.99 16.57 -11.36
CA LEU A 260 -20.72 16.51 -12.07
C LEU A 260 -20.58 17.66 -13.09
N SER A 261 -21.63 17.99 -13.85
CA SER A 261 -21.59 19.07 -14.84
C SER A 261 -21.78 20.46 -14.26
N GLY A 262 -22.45 20.59 -13.12
CA GLY A 262 -22.89 21.87 -12.55
C GLY A 262 -23.93 22.60 -13.40
N GLY A 263 -24.66 21.90 -14.28
CA GLY A 263 -25.72 22.49 -15.10
C GLY A 263 -26.09 21.68 -16.36
N SER A 264 -26.83 22.32 -17.28
CA SER A 264 -27.36 21.70 -18.50
C SER A 264 -26.30 21.27 -19.53
N GLY A 265 -25.05 21.71 -19.38
CA GLY A 265 -23.96 21.38 -20.28
C GLY A 265 -22.59 21.45 -19.62
N ILE A 266 -21.58 20.97 -20.34
CA ILE A 266 -20.18 21.00 -19.91
C ILE A 266 -19.66 22.42 -20.07
N SER A 267 -19.19 23.04 -18.98
CA SER A 267 -18.68 24.40 -18.97
C SER A 267 -17.56 24.57 -17.93
N SER A 268 -17.16 25.82 -17.67
CA SER A 268 -16.13 26.13 -16.66
C SER A 268 -16.49 25.60 -15.26
N ILE A 269 -17.78 25.57 -14.91
CA ILE A 269 -18.24 25.03 -13.61
C ILE A 269 -17.99 23.51 -13.51
N THR A 270 -18.18 22.78 -14.61
CA THR A 270 -17.88 21.35 -14.70
C THR A 270 -16.41 21.09 -14.41
N LEU A 271 -15.53 21.94 -14.96
CA LEU A 271 -14.10 21.81 -14.78
C LEU A 271 -13.69 22.09 -13.33
N GLN A 272 -14.31 23.08 -12.69
CA GLN A 272 -14.14 23.36 -11.27
C GLN A 272 -14.61 22.20 -10.39
N HIS A 273 -15.76 21.58 -10.70
CA HIS A 273 -16.26 20.40 -10.00
C HIS A 273 -15.31 19.20 -10.16
N MET A 274 -14.87 18.89 -11.38
CA MET A 274 -13.96 17.77 -11.61
C MET A 274 -12.61 17.99 -10.93
N TYR A 275 -12.09 19.22 -10.96
CA TYR A 275 -10.90 19.58 -10.20
C TYR A 275 -11.10 19.38 -8.69
N ALA A 276 -12.23 19.82 -8.14
CA ALA A 276 -12.53 19.65 -6.72
C ALA A 276 -12.67 18.16 -6.33
N PHE A 277 -13.37 17.36 -7.15
CA PHE A 277 -13.46 15.92 -6.94
C PHE A 277 -12.10 15.24 -7.04
N HIS A 278 -11.29 15.58 -8.03
CA HIS A 278 -9.95 15.01 -8.22
C HIS A 278 -9.04 15.33 -7.03
N SER A 279 -8.89 16.61 -6.70
CA SER A 279 -7.87 17.09 -5.76
C SER A 279 -8.26 16.98 -4.29
N TYR A 280 -9.55 17.15 -3.95
CA TYR A 280 -9.97 17.22 -2.54
C TYR A 280 -10.77 16.01 -2.10
N VAL A 281 -11.53 15.37 -2.98
CA VAL A 281 -12.35 14.20 -2.59
C VAL A 281 -11.58 12.91 -2.81
N LEU A 282 -11.23 12.62 -4.06
CA LEU A 282 -10.64 11.35 -4.46
C LEU A 282 -9.17 11.24 -4.06
N ALA A 283 -8.38 12.32 -4.15
CA ALA A 283 -6.96 12.26 -3.76
C ALA A 283 -6.81 12.00 -2.25
N ILE A 284 -7.62 12.66 -1.41
CA ILE A 284 -7.65 12.40 0.04
C ILE A 284 -8.13 10.98 0.32
N ALA A 285 -9.18 10.52 -0.35
CA ALA A 285 -9.67 9.16 -0.23
C ALA A 285 -8.61 8.11 -0.60
N ALA A 286 -7.84 8.33 -1.68
CA ALA A 286 -6.78 7.42 -2.12
C ALA A 286 -5.63 7.33 -1.10
N ILE A 287 -5.20 8.45 -0.51
CA ILE A 287 -4.19 8.44 0.56
C ILE A 287 -4.73 7.64 1.77
N LEU A 288 -5.94 7.93 2.23
CA LEU A 288 -6.52 7.24 3.38
C LEU A 288 -6.69 5.74 3.11
N LEU A 289 -7.20 5.37 1.94
CA LEU A 289 -7.40 3.97 1.55
C LEU A 289 -6.07 3.23 1.38
N SER A 290 -5.02 3.87 0.84
CA SER A 290 -3.70 3.24 0.72
C SER A 290 -3.05 3.00 2.08
N VAL A 291 -3.19 3.92 3.04
CA VAL A 291 -2.75 3.70 4.44
C VAL A 291 -3.55 2.57 5.08
N ILE A 292 -4.88 2.56 4.96
CA ILE A 292 -5.73 1.49 5.48
C ILE A 292 -5.37 0.14 4.86
N HIS A 293 -5.16 0.10 3.54
CA HIS A 293 -4.84 -1.12 2.83
C HIS A 293 -3.50 -1.71 3.24
N LEU A 294 -2.44 -0.90 3.28
CA LEU A 294 -1.14 -1.32 3.77
C LEU A 294 -1.25 -1.84 5.20
N THR A 295 -1.89 -1.06 6.08
CA THR A 295 -2.08 -1.43 7.48
C THR A 295 -2.80 -2.77 7.64
N ALA A 296 -3.87 -3.01 6.85
CA ALA A 296 -4.60 -4.27 6.88
C ALA A 296 -3.71 -5.46 6.48
N LEU A 297 -2.85 -5.31 5.47
CA LEU A 297 -1.90 -6.35 5.07
C LEU A 297 -0.81 -6.58 6.12
N LEU A 298 -0.32 -5.52 6.77
CA LEU A 298 0.66 -5.63 7.85
C LEU A 298 0.11 -6.39 9.05
N PHE A 299 -1.11 -6.09 9.48
CA PHE A 299 -1.76 -6.88 10.55
C PHE A 299 -1.91 -8.34 10.18
N GLN A 300 -2.24 -8.59 8.92
CA GLN A 300 -2.41 -9.93 8.42
C GLN A 300 -1.09 -10.72 8.48
N GLU A 301 0.04 -10.11 8.09
CA GLU A 301 1.36 -10.72 8.22
C GLU A 301 1.67 -11.08 9.68
N GLN A 302 1.35 -10.22 10.66
CA GLN A 302 1.59 -10.51 12.07
C GLN A 302 0.72 -11.66 12.62
N THR A 303 -0.52 -11.78 12.13
CA THR A 303 -1.41 -12.88 12.55
C THR A 303 -1.01 -14.22 11.97
N TRP A 304 -0.24 -14.22 10.88
CA TRP A 304 0.27 -15.44 10.26
C TRP A 304 1.55 -15.89 10.97
N LYS A 305 1.41 -16.74 11.99
CA LYS A 305 2.54 -17.53 12.51
C LYS A 305 2.55 -18.87 11.79
N PRO A 306 3.63 -19.23 11.05
CA PRO A 306 3.74 -20.59 10.53
C PRO A 306 3.67 -21.55 11.73
N THR A 307 2.75 -22.51 11.70
CA THR A 307 2.69 -23.54 12.72
C THR A 307 4.01 -24.30 12.69
N GLU A 308 4.94 -23.96 13.57
CA GLU A 308 6.16 -24.73 13.81
C GLU A 308 5.76 -26.07 14.44
N LYS A 309 5.34 -27.01 13.60
CA LYS A 309 5.50 -28.43 13.87
C LYS A 309 5.90 -29.08 12.55
N ARG A 310 7.12 -29.64 12.54
CA ARG A 310 7.63 -30.67 11.61
C ARG A 310 8.68 -30.24 10.57
N PHE A 311 9.73 -29.53 10.98
CA PHE A 311 11.06 -29.70 10.36
C PHE A 311 12.16 -29.90 11.40
N SER A 312 12.02 -30.93 12.23
CA SER A 312 13.16 -31.57 12.89
C SER A 312 13.81 -32.55 11.92
N PHE A 313 14.62 -32.04 10.99
CA PHE A 313 15.46 -32.89 10.12
C PHE A 313 16.97 -32.67 10.31
N ALA A 314 17.40 -31.78 11.22
CA ALA A 314 18.81 -31.42 11.35
C ALA A 314 19.46 -31.71 12.73
N LYS A 315 18.80 -32.45 13.64
CA LYS A 315 19.42 -32.92 14.90
C LYS A 315 19.82 -34.41 14.89
N GLY A 316 19.61 -35.12 13.77
CA GLY A 316 19.97 -36.53 13.63
C GLY A 316 21.42 -36.83 13.25
N CYS A 317 22.17 -35.86 12.71
CA CYS A 317 23.53 -36.09 12.19
C CYS A 317 24.68 -35.76 13.17
N GLN A 318 24.40 -35.42 14.44
CA GLN A 318 25.44 -35.12 15.44
C GLN A 318 25.73 -36.26 16.44
N ARG A 319 25.23 -37.48 16.19
CA ARG A 319 25.55 -38.68 16.98
C ARG A 319 26.28 -39.73 16.13
N ALA A 320 27.47 -39.40 15.66
CA ALA A 320 28.45 -40.37 15.19
C ALA A 320 29.87 -39.83 15.39
N ALA A 321 30.24 -39.58 16.64
CA ALA A 321 31.63 -39.47 17.04
C ALA A 321 31.93 -40.67 17.96
N PRO A 322 32.72 -41.67 17.53
CA PRO A 322 33.15 -42.73 18.43
C PRO A 322 34.09 -42.16 19.50
N ASN A 323 33.72 -42.48 20.73
CA ASN A 323 34.33 -42.08 22.00
C ASN A 323 35.84 -42.41 22.05
N ARG A 324 36.69 -41.38 22.23
CA ARG A 324 38.07 -41.57 22.71
C ARG A 324 38.01 -41.67 24.24
N ASN A 325 38.56 -42.78 24.77
CA ASN A 325 39.00 -43.02 26.15
C ASN A 325 38.10 -43.97 26.98
N ALA A 326 38.53 -45.23 27.08
CA ALA A 326 38.46 -46.04 28.31
C ALA A 326 39.63 -47.06 28.29
N PRO A 327 40.15 -47.48 29.46
CA PRO A 327 41.59 -47.63 29.71
C PRO A 327 42.12 -49.08 29.60
N SER A 328 43.45 -49.18 29.60
CA SER A 328 44.23 -50.40 29.75
C SER A 328 43.99 -51.10 31.09
N ALA A 329 43.57 -52.37 31.04
CA ALA A 329 43.89 -53.45 31.96
C ALA A 329 43.61 -54.78 31.24
#